data_AF-A0A2M7JQM4-F1
#
_entry.id   AF-A0A2M7JQM4-F1
#
_cell.length_a   1.000
_cell.length_b   1.000
_cell.length_c   1.000
_cell.angle_alpha   90.00
_cell.angle_beta   90.00
_cell.angle_gamma   90.00
#
_symmetry.space_group_name_H-M   'P 1'
#
loop_
_entity.id
_entity.type
_entity.pdbx_description
1 polymer ?
#
loop_
_entity_poly.entity_id
_entity_poly.type
_entity_poly.pdbx_seq_one_letter_code
_entity_poly.pdbx_strand_id
1 'polypeptide(L)'
;MIHIRIGDAKRYVKGDQTYVVTYVVENVILFFSDHDELYWNVTGNDWKAPIKEASATVSLTIKDKSKNLMVAGFEGGYGSKEECGVETYDNSGRFFTKRSLKMGEGLTIVFGWDKGLVFPPSSWKKFLWAMNLRENWIFLLPIFSFLYMANRWYRKGRDPRVRESVTVMYEPPKFDNKPLTPGEVGALIDEKLDPRDITSTIIGLAVKGYIKIEETKKEGLIFDRSDYYLKKVKDPDSNLNPFEMELMKSLLPGDLPGVFISSLKNKFYTNLDLLKKALYGELIRKKYILSSPEKVRNSYMVAGIVVLVFAIVAFLFLIPGSGGKSFLAGLLTGVPVLAFAKFMPVKTRLGASAYMDILGFQEFMNRAEKDRLERMGD
;
A
#
# COMPACT_ATOMS: atom_id res chain seq x y z
N MET A 1 -1.01 -34.39 0.46
CA MET A 1 -0.39 -35.66 0.06
C MET A 1 -0.38 -36.57 1.27
N ILE A 2 -0.91 -37.79 1.16
CA ILE A 2 -0.98 -38.75 2.27
C ILE A 2 0.22 -39.69 2.15
N HIS A 3 1.03 -39.78 3.19
CA HIS A 3 2.13 -40.74 3.25
C HIS A 3 1.84 -41.76 4.33
N ILE A 4 1.49 -42.97 3.91
CA ILE A 4 1.30 -44.10 4.81
C ILE A 4 2.54 -44.98 4.69
N ARG A 5 3.16 -45.29 5.85
CA ARG A 5 4.25 -46.26 5.96
C ARG A 5 3.71 -47.48 6.70
N ILE A 6 3.94 -48.66 6.15
CA ILE A 6 3.40 -49.91 6.66
C ILE A 6 4.57 -50.83 7.03
N GLY A 7 4.52 -51.42 8.22
CA GLY A 7 5.54 -52.34 8.74
C GLY A 7 6.54 -51.71 9.71
N ASP A 8 7.56 -52.49 10.09
CA ASP A 8 8.69 -52.09 10.95
C ASP A 8 9.95 -51.94 10.08
N ALA A 9 10.64 -50.81 10.19
CA ALA A 9 11.86 -50.53 9.43
C ALA A 9 13.00 -51.54 9.67
N LYS A 10 12.94 -52.32 10.76
CA LYS A 10 13.98 -53.30 11.14
C LYS A 10 13.61 -54.75 10.82
N ARG A 11 12.41 -55.03 10.31
CA ARG A 11 11.91 -56.40 10.14
C ARG A 11 11.38 -56.64 8.73
N TYR A 12 11.92 -57.68 8.08
CA TYR A 12 11.36 -58.19 6.83
C TYR A 12 10.22 -59.17 7.10
N VAL A 13 9.18 -59.08 6.27
CA VAL A 13 8.05 -60.02 6.23
C VAL A 13 8.23 -61.00 5.06
N LYS A 14 7.70 -62.21 5.21
CA LYS A 14 7.75 -63.28 4.18
C LYS A 14 6.38 -63.91 4.02
N GLY A 15 6.07 -64.40 2.82
CA GLY A 15 4.74 -64.92 2.49
C GLY A 15 3.71 -63.82 2.31
N ASP A 16 2.45 -64.21 2.16
CA ASP A 16 1.35 -63.25 1.94
C ASP A 16 1.05 -62.47 3.22
N GLN A 17 0.99 -61.15 3.09
CA GLN A 17 0.71 -60.23 4.19
C GLN A 17 -0.49 -59.37 3.84
N THR A 18 -1.40 -59.20 4.79
CA THR A 18 -2.59 -58.35 4.61
C THR A 18 -2.46 -57.12 5.48
N TYR A 19 -2.62 -55.95 4.86
CA TYR A 19 -2.62 -54.67 5.54
C TYR A 19 -3.94 -53.95 5.25
N VAL A 20 -4.60 -53.48 6.31
CA VAL A 20 -5.82 -52.67 6.22
C VAL A 20 -5.49 -51.28 6.71
N VAL A 21 -5.72 -50.28 5.86
CA VAL A 21 -5.46 -48.88 6.18
C VAL A 21 -6.77 -48.11 6.07
N THR A 22 -7.15 -47.42 7.15
CA THR A 22 -8.31 -46.53 7.18
C THR A 22 -7.83 -45.12 7.45
N TYR A 23 -8.27 -44.19 6.61
CA TYR A 23 -7.92 -42.77 6.73
C TYR A 23 -9.09 -41.89 6.30
N VAL A 24 -9.10 -40.66 6.79
CA VAL A 24 -10.08 -39.63 6.43
C VAL A 24 -9.37 -38.55 5.63
N VAL A 25 -10.03 -38.08 4.57
CA VAL A 25 -9.56 -36.99 3.73
C VAL A 25 -10.57 -35.86 3.71
N GLU A 26 -10.09 -34.63 3.64
CA GLU A 26 -10.91 -33.44 3.49
C GLU A 26 -10.59 -32.76 2.15
N ASN A 27 -11.55 -32.01 1.60
CA ASN A 27 -11.38 -31.17 0.41
C ASN A 27 -10.91 -31.92 -0.84
N VAL A 28 -11.38 -33.15 -1.02
CA VAL A 28 -11.04 -34.00 -2.19
C VAL A 28 -12.07 -33.93 -3.32
N ILE A 29 -13.20 -33.26 -3.07
CA ILE A 29 -14.30 -33.13 -4.02
C ILE A 29 -14.08 -31.88 -4.86
N LEU A 30 -14.16 -32.04 -6.17
CA LEU A 30 -14.12 -30.98 -7.16
C LEU A 30 -15.55 -30.57 -7.50
N PHE A 31 -15.81 -29.26 -7.47
CA PHE A 31 -17.13 -28.69 -7.71
C PHE A 31 -17.12 -27.94 -9.04
N PHE A 32 -17.69 -28.52 -10.10
CA PHE A 32 -17.79 -27.88 -11.43
C PHE A 32 -19.08 -27.05 -11.58
N SER A 33 -19.44 -26.58 -12.76
CA SER A 33 -20.70 -25.85 -12.97
C SER A 33 -21.91 -26.79 -13.06
N ASP A 34 -21.69 -27.98 -13.60
CA ASP A 34 -22.69 -28.92 -14.10
C ASP A 34 -22.70 -30.25 -13.34
N HIS A 35 -21.59 -30.61 -12.69
CA HIS A 35 -21.48 -31.82 -11.86
C HIS A 35 -20.51 -31.63 -10.68
N ASP A 36 -20.50 -32.59 -9.77
CA ASP A 36 -19.48 -32.73 -8.72
C ASP A 36 -18.68 -34.01 -8.97
N GLU A 37 -17.39 -34.00 -8.63
CA GLU A 37 -16.47 -35.07 -9.01
C GLU A 37 -15.49 -35.41 -7.89
N LEU A 38 -15.23 -36.71 -7.72
CA LEU A 38 -14.06 -37.23 -7.04
C LEU A 38 -13.04 -37.70 -8.08
N TYR A 39 -11.93 -36.95 -8.18
CA TYR A 39 -10.74 -37.36 -8.91
C TYR A 39 -9.72 -37.93 -7.92
N TRP A 40 -9.34 -39.20 -8.07
CA TRP A 40 -8.45 -39.85 -7.10
C TRP A 40 -7.44 -40.81 -7.74
N ASN A 41 -6.17 -40.62 -7.39
CA ASN A 41 -5.11 -41.58 -7.68
C ASN A 41 -5.14 -42.69 -6.63
N VAL A 42 -5.78 -43.81 -6.94
CA VAL A 42 -6.06 -44.91 -5.98
C VAL A 42 -4.78 -45.51 -5.44
N THR A 43 -3.89 -45.96 -6.34
CA THR A 43 -2.62 -46.58 -5.96
C THR A 43 -1.47 -45.57 -5.91
N GLY A 44 -1.55 -44.52 -6.74
CA GLY A 44 -0.41 -43.66 -7.08
C GLY A 44 0.59 -44.36 -8.00
N ASN A 45 1.64 -43.63 -8.41
CA ASN A 45 2.66 -44.08 -9.36
C ASN A 45 4.04 -44.36 -8.72
N ASP A 46 4.20 -44.16 -7.41
CA ASP A 46 5.51 -44.27 -6.74
C ASP A 46 5.88 -45.70 -6.30
N TRP A 47 5.06 -46.69 -6.64
CA TRP A 47 5.32 -48.09 -6.29
C TRP A 47 6.47 -48.67 -7.10
N LYS A 48 7.49 -49.16 -6.38
CA LYS A 48 8.67 -49.83 -6.96
C LYS A 48 8.45 -51.31 -7.27
N ALA A 49 7.27 -51.85 -6.95
CA ALA A 49 6.88 -53.22 -7.21
C ALA A 49 5.69 -53.26 -8.18
N PRO A 50 5.58 -54.29 -9.05
CA PRO A 50 4.41 -54.45 -9.89
C PRO A 50 3.17 -54.78 -9.05
N ILE A 51 2.01 -54.26 -9.48
CA ILE A 51 0.72 -54.53 -8.85
C ILE A 51 -0.02 -55.53 -9.74
N LYS A 52 -0.28 -56.74 -9.22
CA LYS A 52 -0.96 -57.80 -10.00
C LYS A 52 -2.38 -57.41 -10.37
N GLU A 53 -3.12 -56.85 -9.42
CA GLU A 53 -4.50 -56.40 -9.58
C GLU A 53 -4.73 -55.22 -8.63
N ALA A 54 -5.44 -54.20 -9.10
CA ALA A 54 -5.94 -53.12 -8.26
C ALA A 54 -7.42 -52.88 -8.56
N SER A 55 -8.19 -52.61 -7.50
CA SER A 55 -9.56 -52.17 -7.64
C SER A 55 -9.91 -51.11 -6.60
N ALA A 56 -10.90 -50.29 -6.94
CA ALA A 56 -11.47 -49.28 -6.06
C ALA A 56 -12.98 -49.32 -6.15
N THR A 57 -13.63 -49.24 -4.99
CA THR A 57 -15.08 -49.06 -4.91
C THR A 57 -15.35 -47.72 -4.26
N VAL A 58 -16.07 -46.86 -4.97
CA VAL A 58 -16.52 -45.56 -4.46
C VAL A 58 -18.02 -45.66 -4.25
N SER A 59 -18.49 -45.22 -3.08
CA SER A 59 -19.92 -45.18 -2.75
C SER A 59 -20.29 -43.81 -2.19
N LEU A 60 -21.27 -43.16 -2.79
CA LEU A 60 -21.81 -41.89 -2.31
C LEU A 60 -22.92 -42.17 -1.28
N THR A 61 -22.59 -42.04 0.00
CA THR A 61 -23.49 -42.33 1.13
C THR A 61 -24.45 -41.16 1.41
N ILE A 62 -25.33 -40.88 0.46
CA ILE A 62 -26.37 -39.85 0.56
C ILE A 62 -27.77 -40.47 0.37
N LYS A 63 -28.81 -39.74 0.81
CA LYS A 63 -30.21 -40.21 0.71
C LYS A 63 -30.74 -40.17 -0.73
N ASP A 64 -30.38 -39.15 -1.49
CA ASP A 64 -30.87 -38.95 -2.85
C ASP A 64 -29.99 -39.68 -3.87
N LYS A 65 -30.58 -40.16 -4.97
CA LYS A 65 -29.83 -40.83 -6.04
C LYS A 65 -29.37 -39.84 -7.10
N SER A 66 -28.14 -40.00 -7.57
CA SER A 66 -27.71 -39.35 -8.82
C SER A 66 -28.47 -39.96 -9.99
N LYS A 67 -28.99 -39.14 -10.89
CA LYS A 67 -29.63 -39.60 -12.12
C LYS A 67 -28.58 -39.96 -13.17
N ASN A 68 -27.49 -39.19 -13.22
CA ASN A 68 -26.37 -39.44 -14.11
C ASN A 68 -25.09 -39.64 -13.29
N LEU A 69 -24.40 -40.76 -13.54
CA LEU A 69 -23.05 -40.99 -13.04
C LEU A 69 -22.06 -40.80 -14.17
N MET A 70 -21.06 -39.94 -13.95
CA MET A 70 -19.98 -39.67 -14.89
C MET A 70 -18.75 -40.42 -14.40
N VAL A 71 -18.43 -41.54 -15.03
CA VAL A 71 -17.35 -42.42 -14.57
C VAL A 71 -16.28 -42.57 -15.63
N ALA A 72 -15.03 -42.45 -15.22
CA ALA A 72 -13.87 -42.77 -16.02
C ALA A 72 -12.78 -43.37 -15.14
N GLY A 73 -12.00 -44.28 -15.69
CA GLY A 73 -10.88 -44.85 -14.97
C GLY A 73 -9.71 -45.09 -15.91
N PHE A 74 -8.51 -44.79 -15.43
CA PHE A 74 -7.29 -44.81 -16.21
C PHE A 74 -6.26 -45.70 -15.52
N GLU A 75 -5.58 -46.53 -16.29
CA GLU A 75 -4.49 -47.37 -15.84
C GLU A 75 -3.19 -47.05 -16.61
N GLY A 76 -2.04 -47.23 -15.96
CA GLY A 76 -0.73 -47.06 -16.59
C GLY A 76 0.13 -45.95 -15.97
N GLY A 77 1.16 -45.54 -16.71
CA GLY A 77 2.12 -44.53 -16.26
C GLY A 77 1.55 -43.11 -16.24
N TYR A 78 2.36 -42.15 -15.75
CA TYR A 78 2.00 -40.74 -15.75
C TYR A 78 1.64 -40.25 -17.16
N GLY A 79 0.43 -39.70 -17.32
CA GLY A 79 -0.09 -39.21 -18.60
C GLY A 79 -0.71 -40.30 -19.51
N SER A 80 -0.79 -41.55 -19.05
CA SER A 80 -1.52 -42.61 -19.77
C SER A 80 -3.00 -42.26 -19.92
N LYS A 81 -3.58 -42.68 -21.04
CA LYS A 81 -5.03 -42.62 -21.32
C LYS A 81 -5.64 -44.02 -21.49
N GLU A 82 -4.90 -45.06 -21.13
CA GLU A 82 -5.39 -46.44 -21.18
C GLU A 82 -6.53 -46.60 -20.18
N GLU A 83 -7.68 -47.09 -20.65
CA GLU A 83 -8.91 -47.19 -19.86
C GLU A 83 -8.94 -48.45 -19.00
N CYS A 84 -9.26 -48.31 -17.72
CA CYS A 84 -9.49 -49.46 -16.84
C CYS A 84 -10.92 -50.04 -17.02
N GLY A 85 -11.24 -51.09 -16.28
CA GLY A 85 -12.60 -51.62 -16.17
C GLY A 85 -13.45 -50.79 -15.21
N VAL A 86 -14.73 -50.58 -15.56
CA VAL A 86 -15.67 -49.78 -14.75
C VAL A 86 -17.05 -50.44 -14.72
N GLU A 87 -17.63 -50.56 -13.54
CA GLU A 87 -18.99 -51.04 -13.30
C GLU A 87 -19.71 -50.03 -12.38
N THR A 88 -20.96 -49.66 -12.70
CA THR A 88 -21.74 -48.69 -11.92
C THR A 88 -22.97 -49.34 -11.30
N TYR A 89 -23.30 -48.91 -10.07
CA TYR A 89 -24.42 -49.44 -9.28
C TYR A 89 -25.05 -48.32 -8.45
N ASP A 90 -26.27 -47.89 -8.78
CA ASP A 90 -26.97 -46.81 -8.06
C ASP A 90 -26.09 -45.57 -7.81
N ASN A 91 -25.63 -45.35 -6.58
CA ASN A 91 -24.75 -44.25 -6.13
C ASN A 91 -23.29 -44.70 -5.94
N SER A 92 -22.88 -45.78 -6.60
CA SER A 92 -21.55 -46.38 -6.44
C SER A 92 -20.92 -46.75 -7.78
N GLY A 93 -19.59 -46.79 -7.80
CA GLY A 93 -18.79 -47.23 -8.94
C GLY A 93 -17.67 -48.16 -8.49
N ARG A 94 -17.48 -49.27 -9.21
CA ARG A 94 -16.35 -50.18 -9.05
C ARG A 94 -15.41 -50.00 -10.25
N PHE A 95 -14.15 -49.76 -9.96
CA PHE A 95 -13.07 -49.58 -10.91
C PHE A 95 -12.05 -50.69 -10.69
N PHE A 96 -11.55 -51.31 -11.75
CA PHE A 96 -10.56 -52.38 -11.64
C PHE A 96 -9.62 -52.42 -12.83
N THR A 97 -8.41 -52.91 -12.60
CA THR A 97 -7.39 -52.99 -13.65
C THR A 97 -7.67 -54.14 -14.61
N LYS A 98 -7.54 -53.92 -15.94
CA LYS A 98 -7.70 -55.00 -16.94
C LYS A 98 -6.45 -55.88 -17.08
N ARG A 99 -5.30 -55.36 -16.65
CA ARG A 99 -4.00 -56.04 -16.65
C ARG A 99 -3.20 -55.72 -15.38
N SER A 100 -2.12 -56.45 -15.16
CA SER A 100 -1.14 -56.09 -14.12
C SER A 100 -0.46 -54.76 -14.42
N LEU A 101 -0.25 -53.94 -13.39
CA LEU A 101 0.47 -52.67 -13.45
C LEU A 101 1.96 -52.91 -13.20
N LYS A 102 2.81 -52.36 -14.06
CA LYS A 102 4.27 -52.38 -13.93
C LYS A 102 4.73 -51.36 -12.89
N MET A 103 6.00 -51.42 -12.53
CA MET A 103 6.63 -50.38 -11.70
C MET A 103 6.41 -48.99 -12.32
N GLY A 104 5.95 -48.04 -11.52
CA GLY A 104 5.63 -46.68 -11.99
C GLY A 104 4.22 -46.49 -12.56
N GLU A 105 3.49 -47.58 -12.82
CA GLU A 105 2.10 -47.52 -13.28
C GLU A 105 1.13 -47.48 -12.08
N GLY A 106 -0.05 -46.89 -12.28
CA GLY A 106 -1.07 -46.74 -11.25
C GLY A 106 -2.49 -46.83 -11.80
N LEU A 107 -3.46 -46.88 -10.88
CA LEU A 107 -4.89 -46.76 -11.15
C LEU A 107 -5.38 -45.39 -10.67
N THR A 108 -6.02 -44.65 -11.57
CA THR A 108 -6.66 -43.37 -11.30
C THR A 108 -8.13 -43.45 -11.66
N ILE A 109 -8.99 -42.90 -10.81
CA ILE A 109 -10.43 -42.92 -11.00
C ILE A 109 -11.00 -41.51 -11.02
N VAL A 110 -12.07 -41.38 -11.79
CA VAL A 110 -12.94 -40.21 -11.83
C VAL A 110 -14.36 -40.71 -11.60
N PHE A 111 -14.97 -40.24 -10.53
CA PHE A 111 -16.34 -40.58 -10.17
C PHE A 111 -17.12 -39.29 -9.95
N GLY A 112 -18.00 -38.95 -10.88
CA GLY A 112 -18.82 -37.74 -10.88
C GLY A 112 -20.32 -38.04 -10.78
N TRP A 113 -21.05 -37.08 -10.21
CA TRP A 113 -22.49 -37.16 -9.94
C TRP A 113 -23.18 -35.81 -10.14
N ASP A 114 -24.52 -35.82 -10.21
CA ASP A 114 -25.33 -34.62 -10.42
C ASP A 114 -25.17 -33.59 -9.29
N LYS A 115 -25.29 -32.31 -9.63
CA LYS A 115 -25.21 -31.22 -8.66
C LYS A 115 -26.27 -31.28 -7.56
N GLY A 116 -25.91 -30.73 -6.40
CA GLY A 116 -26.84 -30.51 -5.29
C GLY A 116 -26.91 -31.69 -4.31
N LEU A 117 -26.18 -32.77 -4.60
CA LEU A 117 -26.07 -33.95 -3.74
C LEU A 117 -25.00 -33.80 -2.66
N VAL A 118 -23.91 -33.08 -2.97
CA VAL A 118 -22.86 -32.70 -2.03
C VAL A 118 -22.72 -31.19 -2.04
N PHE A 119 -22.71 -30.57 -0.86
CA PHE A 119 -22.63 -29.12 -0.76
C PHE A 119 -21.17 -28.65 -0.63
N PRO A 120 -20.75 -27.64 -1.42
CA PRO A 120 -19.44 -27.05 -1.25
C PRO A 120 -19.29 -26.41 0.14
N PRO A 121 -18.06 -26.30 0.66
CA PRO A 121 -17.84 -25.61 1.92
C PRO A 121 -18.36 -24.18 1.83
N SER A 122 -19.07 -23.74 2.87
CA SER A 122 -19.64 -22.40 2.95
C SER A 122 -18.57 -21.32 2.78
N SER A 123 -18.95 -20.15 2.28
CA SER A 123 -18.04 -19.00 2.16
C SER A 123 -17.36 -18.65 3.48
N TRP A 124 -18.08 -18.82 4.61
CA TRP A 124 -17.52 -18.64 5.94
C TRP A 124 -16.43 -19.67 6.28
N LYS A 125 -16.65 -20.95 5.94
CA LYS A 125 -15.64 -22.00 6.14
C LYS A 125 -14.39 -21.75 5.28
N LYS A 126 -14.57 -21.31 4.03
CA LYS A 126 -13.48 -20.89 3.14
C LYS A 126 -12.71 -19.69 3.71
N PHE A 127 -13.41 -18.72 4.30
CA PHE A 127 -12.79 -17.57 4.96
C PHE A 127 -11.99 -17.98 6.21
N LEU A 128 -12.54 -18.85 7.07
CA LEU A 128 -11.82 -19.37 8.24
C LEU A 128 -10.55 -20.13 7.85
N TRP A 129 -10.56 -20.87 6.73
CA TRP A 129 -9.35 -21.49 6.19
C TRP A 129 -8.34 -20.47 5.69
N ALA A 130 -8.79 -19.42 5.00
CA ALA A 130 -7.92 -18.30 4.61
C ALA A 130 -7.33 -17.57 5.84
N MET A 131 -8.07 -17.56 6.95
CA MET A 131 -7.62 -17.02 8.24
C MET A 131 -6.84 -18.02 9.10
N ASN A 132 -6.63 -19.27 8.65
CA ASN A 132 -5.91 -20.26 9.43
C ASN A 132 -4.49 -19.76 9.72
N LEU A 133 -4.27 -19.34 10.97
CA LEU A 133 -3.03 -18.70 11.41
C LEU A 133 -1.83 -19.63 11.25
N ARG A 134 -2.01 -20.95 11.29
CA ARG A 134 -0.92 -21.91 11.08
C ARG A 134 -0.35 -21.81 9.65
N GLU A 135 -1.20 -21.56 8.67
CA GLU A 135 -0.82 -21.53 7.25
C GLU A 135 -0.61 -20.10 6.73
N ASN A 136 -1.23 -19.10 7.36
CA ASN A 136 -1.27 -17.72 6.88
C ASN A 136 -0.72 -16.71 7.90
N TRP A 137 0.12 -17.16 8.84
CA TRP A 137 0.75 -16.30 9.87
C TRP A 137 1.47 -15.07 9.30
N ILE A 138 1.96 -15.15 8.05
CA ILE A 138 2.68 -14.08 7.37
C ILE A 138 1.85 -12.79 7.23
N PHE A 139 0.52 -12.91 7.18
CA PHE A 139 -0.39 -11.76 7.11
C PHE A 139 -0.59 -11.05 8.47
N LEU A 140 -0.05 -11.58 9.55
CA LEU A 140 0.01 -10.87 10.84
C LEU A 140 1.01 -9.71 10.80
N LEU A 141 2.10 -9.83 10.03
CA LEU A 141 3.14 -8.79 9.98
C LEU A 141 2.65 -7.46 9.40
N PRO A 142 1.83 -7.42 8.32
CA PRO A 142 1.12 -6.21 7.91
C PRO A 142 0.29 -5.57 9.02
N ILE A 143 -0.45 -6.37 9.79
CA ILE A 143 -1.29 -5.87 10.89
C ILE A 143 -0.39 -5.26 11.97
N PHE A 144 0.68 -5.94 12.36
CA PHE A 144 1.64 -5.41 13.33
C PHE A 144 2.35 -4.16 12.83
N SER A 145 2.74 -4.11 11.56
CA SER A 145 3.34 -2.91 10.93
C SER A 145 2.37 -1.73 10.99
N PHE A 146 1.10 -1.95 10.63
CA PHE A 146 0.07 -0.93 10.73
C PHE A 146 -0.15 -0.46 12.16
N LEU A 147 -0.35 -1.37 13.12
CA LEU A 147 -0.56 -1.02 14.53
C LEU A 147 0.65 -0.30 15.13
N TYR A 148 1.87 -0.72 14.77
CA TYR A 148 3.10 -0.06 15.18
C TYR A 148 3.15 1.37 14.65
N MET A 149 2.90 1.57 13.36
CA MET A 149 2.89 2.90 12.74
C MET A 149 1.77 3.78 13.30
N ALA A 150 0.57 3.24 13.51
CA ALA A 150 -0.55 3.94 14.10
C ALA A 150 -0.25 4.41 15.54
N ASN A 151 0.34 3.53 16.37
CA ASN A 151 0.77 3.90 17.72
C ASN A 151 1.90 4.94 17.71
N ARG A 152 2.87 4.81 16.79
CA ARG A 152 3.95 5.79 16.60
C ARG A 152 3.42 7.15 16.18
N TRP A 153 2.49 7.18 15.22
CA TRP A 153 1.80 8.39 14.81
C TRP A 153 1.00 9.00 15.95
N TYR A 154 0.22 8.20 16.69
CA TYR A 154 -0.56 8.69 17.82
C TYR A 154 0.31 9.34 18.91
N ARG A 155 1.49 8.77 19.20
CA ARG A 155 2.40 9.28 20.24
C ARG A 155 3.32 10.40 19.78
N LYS A 156 3.75 10.41 18.52
CA LYS A 156 4.84 11.29 18.03
C LYS A 156 4.56 11.99 16.70
N GLY A 157 3.51 11.61 15.98
CA GLY A 157 3.12 12.18 14.69
C GLY A 157 1.94 13.16 14.78
N ARG A 158 1.35 13.36 15.96
CA ARG A 158 0.28 14.32 16.17
C ARG A 158 0.85 15.62 16.73
N ASP A 159 0.40 16.73 16.17
CA ASP A 159 0.67 18.04 16.72
C ASP A 159 0.13 18.13 18.17
N PRO A 160 0.88 18.75 19.09
CA PRO A 160 0.46 18.88 20.48
C PRO A 160 -0.81 19.74 20.55
N ARG A 161 -1.77 19.31 21.38
CA ARG A 161 -2.98 20.12 21.64
C ARG A 161 -2.59 21.31 22.51
N VAL A 162 -2.86 22.52 22.04
CA VAL A 162 -2.53 23.78 22.74
C VAL A 162 -3.78 24.52 23.20
N ARG A 163 -4.82 24.63 22.36
CA ARG A 163 -6.10 25.28 22.67
C ARG A 163 -7.26 24.48 22.06
N GLU A 164 -8.43 24.54 22.70
CA GLU A 164 -9.65 23.89 22.20
C GLU A 164 -10.42 24.77 21.21
N SER A 165 -10.34 26.10 21.35
CA SER A 165 -11.00 27.07 20.47
C SER A 165 -9.99 27.97 19.76
N VAL A 166 -10.35 28.34 18.52
CA VAL A 166 -9.61 29.32 17.73
C VAL A 166 -10.08 30.72 18.13
N THR A 167 -9.20 31.51 18.72
CA THR A 167 -9.45 32.92 19.03
C THR A 167 -9.19 33.78 17.79
N VAL A 168 -10.09 34.71 17.48
CA VAL A 168 -9.91 35.64 16.35
C VAL A 168 -8.66 36.50 16.59
N MET A 169 -7.80 36.57 15.58
CA MET A 169 -6.59 37.40 15.61
C MET A 169 -6.68 38.47 14.51
N TYR A 170 -6.25 39.69 14.80
CA TYR A 170 -6.27 40.80 13.83
C TYR A 170 -4.95 40.95 13.05
N GLU A 171 -3.89 40.30 13.52
CA GLU A 171 -2.56 40.34 12.94
C GLU A 171 -1.98 38.91 12.86
N PRO A 172 -1.05 38.65 11.93
CA PRO A 172 -0.32 37.39 11.91
C PRO A 172 0.49 37.20 13.20
N PRO A 173 0.83 35.94 13.57
CA PRO A 173 1.65 35.69 14.75
C PRO A 173 2.99 36.42 14.67
N LYS A 174 3.51 36.79 15.84
CA LYS A 174 4.80 37.48 15.95
C LYS A 174 5.85 36.57 16.56
N PHE A 175 7.07 36.66 16.04
CA PHE A 175 8.27 36.11 16.63
C PHE A 175 9.23 37.27 16.92
N ASP A 176 9.65 37.43 18.18
CA ASP A 176 10.55 38.52 18.59
C ASP A 176 10.04 39.91 18.15
N ASN A 177 8.76 40.19 18.44
CA ASN A 177 8.02 41.40 18.05
C ASN A 177 7.89 41.66 16.54
N LYS A 178 8.34 40.76 15.67
CA LYS A 178 8.18 40.86 14.21
C LYS A 178 7.10 39.88 13.72
N PRO A 179 6.17 40.30 12.85
CA PRO A 179 5.19 39.40 12.27
C PRO A 179 5.88 38.33 11.41
N LEU A 180 5.32 37.12 11.41
CA LEU A 180 5.75 36.07 10.49
C LEU A 180 5.49 36.48 9.05
N THR A 181 6.36 36.06 8.14
CA THR A 181 6.19 36.37 6.72
C THR A 181 5.11 35.48 6.10
N PRO A 182 4.51 35.88 4.95
CA PRO A 182 3.49 35.08 4.28
C PRO A 182 3.96 33.64 4.00
N GLY A 183 5.22 33.47 3.59
CA GLY A 183 5.80 32.15 3.37
C GLY A 183 5.93 31.29 4.63
N GLU A 184 6.24 31.89 5.77
CA GLU A 184 6.28 31.19 7.06
C GLU A 184 4.88 30.80 7.54
N VAL A 185 3.91 31.70 7.36
CA VAL A 185 2.50 31.45 7.69
C VAL A 185 1.96 30.29 6.85
N GLY A 186 2.16 30.32 5.53
CA GLY A 186 1.76 29.25 4.61
C GLY A 186 2.36 27.91 5.01
N ALA A 187 3.67 27.86 5.23
CA ALA A 187 4.36 26.63 5.63
C ALA A 187 3.96 26.11 7.01
N LEU A 188 3.51 26.96 7.93
CA LEU A 188 2.97 26.50 9.22
C LEU A 188 1.57 25.88 9.09
N ILE A 189 0.83 26.19 8.03
CA ILE A 189 -0.50 25.61 7.78
C ILE A 189 -0.39 24.15 7.32
N ASP A 190 0.43 23.89 6.30
CA ASP A 190 0.44 22.59 5.62
C ASP A 190 1.82 21.93 5.49
N GLU A 191 2.86 22.55 6.07
CA GLU A 191 4.25 22.07 6.09
C GLU A 191 4.83 21.90 4.69
N LYS A 192 4.45 22.79 3.77
CA LYS A 192 4.99 22.87 2.42
C LYS A 192 5.33 24.32 2.08
N LEU A 193 6.05 24.48 0.97
CA LEU A 193 6.22 25.78 0.31
C LEU A 193 5.45 25.69 -1.00
N ASP A 194 4.24 26.24 -1.01
CA ASP A 194 3.40 26.30 -2.19
C ASP A 194 3.77 27.52 -3.05
N PRO A 195 3.45 27.52 -4.36
CA PRO A 195 3.65 28.70 -5.21
C PRO A 195 2.95 29.96 -4.67
N ARG A 196 1.78 29.81 -4.04
CA ARG A 196 1.03 30.92 -3.43
C ARG A 196 1.80 31.61 -2.28
N ASP A 197 2.59 30.84 -1.55
CA ASP A 197 3.40 31.31 -0.43
C ASP A 197 4.57 32.16 -0.94
N ILE A 198 5.12 31.78 -2.10
CA ILE A 198 6.16 32.52 -2.79
C ILE A 198 5.58 33.82 -3.35
N THR A 199 4.45 33.77 -4.06
CA THR A 199 3.81 34.97 -4.62
C THR A 199 3.42 35.99 -3.54
N SER A 200 2.83 35.52 -2.44
CA SER A 200 2.49 36.39 -1.30
C SER A 200 3.73 36.98 -0.63
N THR A 201 4.84 36.25 -0.56
CA THR A 201 6.12 36.78 -0.07
C THR A 201 6.72 37.82 -1.02
N ILE A 202 6.57 37.67 -2.34
CA ILE A 202 6.97 38.71 -3.31
C ILE A 202 6.19 40.00 -3.09
N ILE A 203 4.89 39.91 -2.83
CA ILE A 203 4.06 41.07 -2.46
C ILE A 203 4.56 41.66 -1.13
N GLY A 204 4.88 40.82 -0.14
CA GLY A 204 5.47 41.27 1.13
C GLY A 204 6.80 42.03 0.95
N LEU A 205 7.66 41.58 0.03
CA LEU A 205 8.88 42.30 -0.34
C LEU A 205 8.59 43.66 -0.99
N ALA A 206 7.50 43.76 -1.76
CA ALA A 206 7.07 45.01 -2.35
C ALA A 206 6.51 45.99 -1.31
N VAL A 207 5.72 45.51 -0.35
CA VAL A 207 5.25 46.31 0.80
C VAL A 207 6.43 46.81 1.64
N LYS A 208 7.47 46.00 1.79
CA LYS A 208 8.72 46.38 2.49
C LYS A 208 9.62 47.32 1.67
N GLY A 209 9.30 47.59 0.41
CA GLY A 209 10.05 48.51 -0.47
C GLY A 209 11.31 47.93 -1.12
N TYR A 210 11.47 46.60 -1.19
CA TYR A 210 12.64 45.97 -1.85
C TYR A 210 12.40 45.71 -3.34
N ILE A 211 11.13 45.48 -3.71
CA ILE A 211 10.71 45.20 -5.08
C ILE A 211 9.58 46.14 -5.46
N LYS A 212 9.56 46.64 -6.69
CA LYS A 212 8.41 47.32 -7.28
C LYS A 212 7.82 46.43 -8.36
N ILE A 213 6.50 46.23 -8.32
CA ILE A 213 5.78 45.42 -9.30
C ILE A 213 5.16 46.38 -10.32
N GLU A 214 5.56 46.26 -11.58
CA GLU A 214 5.05 47.10 -12.68
C GLU A 214 4.30 46.21 -13.68
N GLU A 215 3.02 46.51 -13.91
CA GLU A 215 2.22 45.80 -14.92
C GLU A 215 2.60 46.29 -16.32
N THR A 216 2.85 45.35 -17.22
CA THR A 216 3.10 45.61 -18.64
C THR A 216 2.05 44.88 -19.46
N LYS A 217 1.15 45.62 -20.10
CA LYS A 217 0.18 45.06 -21.05
C LYS A 217 0.86 44.87 -22.40
N LYS A 218 0.81 43.65 -22.93
CA LYS A 218 1.18 43.34 -24.31
C LYS A 218 -0.11 43.18 -25.11
N GLU A 219 -0.37 44.11 -26.01
CA GLU A 219 -1.48 44.01 -26.96
C GLU A 219 -1.30 42.76 -27.83
N GLY A 220 -2.31 41.89 -27.82
CA GLY A 220 -2.35 40.71 -28.67
C GLY A 220 -3.38 40.89 -29.78
N LEU A 221 -3.18 40.19 -30.90
CA LEU A 221 -4.09 40.23 -32.07
C LEU A 221 -5.55 39.82 -31.77
N ILE A 222 -5.84 39.20 -30.62
CA ILE A 222 -7.17 38.69 -30.23
C ILE A 222 -7.49 38.96 -28.76
N PHE A 223 -6.49 38.86 -27.87
CA PHE A 223 -6.61 39.15 -26.43
C PHE A 223 -5.33 39.78 -25.90
N ASP A 224 -5.47 40.77 -25.02
CA ASP A 224 -4.36 41.36 -24.29
C ASP A 224 -3.75 40.36 -23.31
N ARG A 225 -2.42 40.37 -23.19
CA ARG A 225 -1.69 39.60 -22.17
C ARG A 225 -0.96 40.56 -21.24
N SER A 226 -1.29 40.52 -19.96
CA SER A 226 -0.51 41.22 -18.93
C SER A 226 0.69 40.36 -18.51
N ASP A 227 1.86 40.99 -18.47
CA ASP A 227 3.06 40.48 -17.80
C ASP A 227 3.43 41.47 -16.70
N TYR A 228 4.22 41.02 -15.72
CA TYR A 228 4.64 41.87 -14.62
C TYR A 228 6.16 41.93 -14.57
N TYR A 229 6.68 43.14 -14.42
CA TYR A 229 8.10 43.40 -14.21
C TYR A 229 8.37 43.62 -12.73
N LEU A 230 9.25 42.79 -12.16
CA LEU A 230 9.72 42.91 -10.78
C LEU A 230 11.01 43.72 -10.79
N LYS A 231 10.93 45.01 -10.45
CA LYS A 231 12.07 45.93 -10.39
C LYS A 231 12.73 45.91 -9.01
N LYS A 232 14.05 45.72 -8.95
CA LYS A 232 14.86 45.82 -7.73
C LYS A 232 14.92 47.28 -7.29
N VAL A 233 14.56 47.55 -6.04
CA VAL A 233 14.60 48.91 -5.46
C VAL A 233 15.76 49.06 -4.49
N LYS A 234 16.01 48.05 -3.66
CA LYS A 234 17.05 48.03 -2.62
C LYS A 234 17.69 46.66 -2.56
N ASP A 235 18.98 46.58 -2.20
CA ASP A 235 19.64 45.32 -1.89
C ASP A 235 19.10 44.64 -0.63
N PRO A 236 19.16 43.28 -0.55
CA PRO A 236 18.81 42.55 0.67
C PRO A 236 19.66 43.01 1.84
N ASP A 237 19.03 43.34 2.97
CA ASP A 237 19.70 43.77 4.20
C ASP A 237 19.23 42.93 5.41
N SER A 238 19.69 43.28 6.61
CA SER A 238 19.35 42.59 7.86
C SER A 238 17.88 42.69 8.29
N ASN A 239 17.06 43.48 7.60
CA ASN A 239 15.62 43.56 7.87
C ASN A 239 14.83 42.45 7.19
N LEU A 240 15.39 41.85 6.13
CA LEU A 240 14.83 40.66 5.51
C LEU A 240 15.22 39.41 6.30
N ASN A 241 14.31 38.44 6.32
CA ASN A 241 14.64 37.16 6.90
C ASN A 241 15.43 36.27 5.91
N PRO A 242 16.09 35.19 6.38
CA PRO A 242 16.86 34.32 5.50
C PRO A 242 16.09 33.80 4.28
N PHE A 243 14.81 33.47 4.45
CA PHE A 243 13.96 33.04 3.34
C PHE A 243 13.71 34.14 2.30
N GLU A 244 13.40 35.36 2.73
CA GLU A 244 13.19 36.53 1.87
C GLU A 244 14.47 36.94 1.15
N MET A 245 15.61 36.90 1.83
CA MET A 245 16.92 37.15 1.21
C MET A 245 17.21 36.12 0.11
N GLU A 246 16.95 34.84 0.37
CA GLU A 246 17.16 33.77 -0.60
C GLU A 246 16.17 33.88 -1.78
N LEU A 247 14.91 34.24 -1.51
CA LEU A 247 13.90 34.50 -2.52
C LEU A 247 14.33 35.63 -3.45
N MET A 248 14.79 36.74 -2.87
CA MET A 248 15.21 37.90 -3.64
C MET A 248 16.44 37.58 -4.52
N LYS A 249 17.43 36.85 -3.98
CA LYS A 249 18.58 36.35 -4.75
C LYS A 249 18.17 35.38 -5.87
N SER A 250 17.18 34.54 -5.62
CA SER A 250 16.67 33.56 -6.60
C SER A 250 15.86 34.22 -7.72
N LEU A 251 15.15 35.31 -7.43
CA LEU A 251 14.40 36.09 -8.42
C LEU A 251 15.31 36.97 -9.27
N LEU A 252 16.33 37.55 -8.65
CA LEU A 252 17.24 38.50 -9.26
C LEU A 252 18.68 37.96 -9.13
N PRO A 253 19.05 36.92 -9.88
CA PRO A 253 20.40 36.37 -9.82
C PRO A 253 21.43 37.41 -10.31
N GLY A 254 22.42 37.72 -9.47
CA GLY A 254 23.39 38.80 -9.72
C GLY A 254 22.84 40.19 -9.33
N ASP A 255 23.39 41.24 -9.94
CA ASP A 255 22.92 42.63 -9.76
C ASP A 255 21.95 43.07 -10.84
N LEU A 256 21.03 42.18 -11.23
CA LEU A 256 20.00 42.51 -12.20
C LEU A 256 19.08 43.62 -11.64
N PRO A 257 18.76 44.65 -12.44
CA PRO A 257 17.87 45.73 -12.02
C PRO A 257 16.40 45.28 -11.91
N GLY A 258 16.04 44.13 -12.47
CA GLY A 258 14.70 43.56 -12.41
C GLY A 258 14.50 42.37 -13.34
N VAL A 259 13.36 41.70 -13.25
CA VAL A 259 13.02 40.50 -14.02
C VAL A 259 11.54 40.47 -14.40
N PHE A 260 11.20 39.94 -15.59
CA PHE A 260 9.81 39.69 -15.98
C PHE A 260 9.32 38.36 -15.41
N ILE A 261 8.09 38.31 -14.89
CA ILE A 261 7.50 37.06 -14.36
C ILE A 261 7.47 35.96 -15.44
N SER A 262 7.15 36.31 -16.69
CA SER A 262 7.16 35.36 -17.81
C SER A 262 8.50 34.63 -17.98
N SER A 263 9.63 35.29 -17.70
CA SER A 263 10.97 34.72 -17.81
C SER A 263 11.29 33.67 -16.74
N LEU A 264 10.57 33.70 -15.61
CA LEU A 264 10.73 32.76 -14.49
C LEU A 264 9.95 31.46 -14.72
N LYS A 265 8.97 31.46 -15.64
CA LYS A 265 8.13 30.30 -15.95
C LYS A 265 9.00 29.13 -16.40
N ASN A 266 8.77 27.95 -15.81
CA ASN A 266 9.53 26.72 -16.04
C ASN A 266 11.04 26.80 -15.77
N LYS A 267 11.53 27.86 -15.11
CA LYS A 267 12.94 27.99 -14.73
C LYS A 267 13.12 28.11 -13.22
N PHE A 268 12.20 28.82 -12.56
CA PHE A 268 12.30 29.10 -11.13
C PHE A 268 12.23 27.84 -10.24
N TYR A 269 11.74 26.72 -10.76
CA TYR A 269 11.64 25.46 -10.00
C TYR A 269 13.01 24.96 -9.48
N THR A 270 14.11 25.30 -10.15
CA THR A 270 15.47 24.91 -9.74
C THR A 270 15.90 25.53 -8.41
N ASN A 271 15.31 26.67 -8.04
CA ASN A 271 15.60 27.38 -6.80
C ASN A 271 14.72 26.90 -5.62
N LEU A 272 13.67 26.11 -5.88
CA LEU A 272 12.69 25.73 -4.85
C LEU A 272 13.33 24.95 -3.70
N ASP A 273 14.29 24.08 -3.97
CA ASP A 273 14.96 23.30 -2.92
C ASP A 273 15.80 24.18 -1.99
N LEU A 274 16.42 25.24 -2.52
CA LEU A 274 17.16 26.23 -1.72
C LEU A 274 16.20 27.05 -0.85
N LEU A 275 15.10 27.54 -1.46
CA LEU A 275 14.06 28.30 -0.77
C LEU A 275 13.40 27.50 0.36
N LYS A 276 13.07 26.23 0.11
CA LYS A 276 12.55 25.31 1.13
C LYS A 276 13.53 25.13 2.28
N LYS A 277 14.83 24.92 1.99
CA LYS A 277 15.86 24.80 3.04
C LYS A 277 15.97 26.08 3.87
N ALA A 278 15.94 27.25 3.24
CA ALA A 278 15.96 28.54 3.93
C ALA A 278 14.72 28.72 4.82
N LEU A 279 13.52 28.47 4.29
CA LEU A 279 12.25 28.57 5.00
C LEU A 279 12.17 27.61 6.20
N TYR A 280 12.42 26.31 5.97
CA TYR A 280 12.38 25.33 7.06
C TYR A 280 13.50 25.57 8.08
N GLY A 281 14.68 26.02 7.64
CA GLY A 281 15.76 26.42 8.53
C GLY A 281 15.34 27.56 9.46
N GLU A 282 14.59 28.52 8.94
CA GLU A 282 14.05 29.62 9.73
C GLU A 282 12.98 29.16 10.72
N LEU A 283 12.03 28.33 10.30
CA LEU A 283 11.00 27.77 11.19
C LEU A 283 11.60 26.91 12.31
N ILE A 284 12.70 26.18 12.03
CA ILE A 284 13.48 25.44 13.04
C ILE A 284 14.17 26.42 13.99
N ARG A 285 14.82 27.47 13.48
CA ARG A 285 15.48 28.51 14.29
C ARG A 285 14.49 29.20 15.23
N LYS A 286 13.27 29.47 14.75
CA LYS A 286 12.16 30.04 15.54
C LYS A 286 11.48 29.02 16.46
N LYS A 287 11.94 27.75 16.46
CA LYS A 287 11.42 26.64 17.27
C LYS A 287 9.96 26.28 17.01
N TYR A 288 9.42 26.58 15.82
CA TYR A 288 8.06 26.18 15.46
C TYR A 288 7.97 24.73 14.97
N ILE A 289 9.05 24.21 14.38
CA ILE A 289 9.18 22.81 13.96
C ILE A 289 10.49 22.22 14.49
N LEU A 290 10.51 20.92 14.79
CA LEU A 290 11.72 20.24 15.31
C LEU A 290 12.70 19.87 14.20
N SER A 291 12.18 19.55 13.02
CA SER A 291 12.97 19.15 11.86
C SER A 291 12.21 19.52 10.58
N SER A 292 12.93 19.57 9.46
CA SER A 292 12.33 19.87 8.17
C SER A 292 11.29 18.79 7.80
N PRO A 293 10.06 19.18 7.41
CA PRO A 293 9.02 18.23 7.04
C PRO A 293 9.43 17.32 5.88
N GLU A 294 10.22 17.83 4.92
CA GLU A 294 10.74 17.03 3.81
C GLU A 294 11.74 15.97 4.27
N LYS A 295 12.65 16.31 5.20
CA LYS A 295 13.59 15.33 5.76
C LYS A 295 12.84 14.20 6.49
N VAL A 296 11.81 14.55 7.26
CA VAL A 296 10.98 13.57 7.98
C VAL A 296 10.22 12.69 6.97
N ARG A 297 9.49 13.28 6.03
CA ARG A 297 8.77 12.54 4.97
C ARG A 297 9.71 11.60 4.21
N ASN A 298 10.86 12.09 3.76
CA ASN A 298 11.83 11.29 3.01
C ASN A 298 12.43 10.16 3.86
N SER A 299 12.72 10.41 5.15
CA SER A 299 13.23 9.34 6.03
C SER A 299 12.23 8.18 6.19
N TYR A 300 10.94 8.48 6.35
CA TYR A 300 9.89 7.46 6.42
C TYR A 300 9.62 6.81 5.05
N MET A 301 9.74 7.55 3.95
CA MET A 301 9.68 6.97 2.60
C MET A 301 10.80 5.96 2.36
N VAL A 302 12.05 6.33 2.65
CA VAL A 302 13.20 5.43 2.53
C VAL A 302 13.05 4.23 3.45
N ALA A 303 12.69 4.44 4.72
CA ALA A 303 12.43 3.34 5.65
C ALA A 303 11.32 2.41 5.16
N GLY A 304 10.24 2.96 4.61
CA GLY A 304 9.13 2.18 4.07
C GLY A 304 9.53 1.36 2.85
N ILE A 305 10.31 1.92 1.93
CA ILE A 305 10.86 1.19 0.77
C ILE A 305 11.78 0.06 1.23
N VAL A 306 12.68 0.34 2.19
CA VAL A 306 13.60 -0.67 2.74
C VAL A 306 12.82 -1.81 3.39
N VAL A 307 11.84 -1.49 4.24
CA VAL A 307 10.97 -2.51 4.89
C VAL A 307 10.19 -3.30 3.86
N LEU A 308 9.65 -2.65 2.82
CA LEU A 308 8.89 -3.29 1.75
C LEU A 308 9.76 -4.29 0.98
N VAL A 309 10.92 -3.85 0.49
CA VAL A 309 11.84 -4.71 -0.28
C VAL A 309 12.35 -5.84 0.59
N PHE A 310 12.77 -5.54 1.82
CA PHE A 310 13.26 -6.54 2.76
C PHE A 310 12.19 -7.58 3.11
N ALA A 311 10.95 -7.15 3.39
CA ALA A 311 9.85 -8.06 3.70
C ALA A 311 9.52 -8.98 2.52
N ILE A 312 9.46 -8.45 1.29
CA ILE A 312 9.23 -9.26 0.09
C ILE A 312 10.32 -10.31 -0.07
N VAL A 313 11.60 -9.90 -0.02
CA VAL A 313 12.73 -10.83 -0.19
C VAL A 313 12.76 -11.88 0.93
N ALA A 314 12.59 -11.46 2.19
CA ALA A 314 12.55 -12.36 3.33
C ALA A 314 11.40 -13.38 3.22
N PHE A 315 10.21 -12.96 2.81
CA PHE A 315 9.05 -13.84 2.69
C PHE A 315 9.12 -14.79 1.50
N LEU A 316 9.73 -14.37 0.40
CA LEU A 316 10.02 -15.26 -0.73
C LEU A 316 11.01 -16.36 -0.33
N PHE A 317 11.98 -16.05 0.53
CA PHE A 317 12.96 -17.02 1.02
C PHE A 317 12.39 -17.96 2.10
N LEU A 318 11.57 -17.45 3.02
CA LEU A 318 11.04 -18.22 4.15
C LEU A 318 9.98 -19.25 3.75
N ILE A 319 9.23 -19.01 2.66
CA ILE A 319 8.15 -19.90 2.21
C ILE A 319 8.31 -20.21 0.71
N PRO A 320 9.29 -21.05 0.35
CA PRO A 320 9.49 -21.47 -1.02
C PRO A 320 8.27 -22.27 -1.50
N GLY A 321 7.58 -21.79 -2.54
CA GLY A 321 6.38 -22.42 -3.11
C GLY A 321 5.09 -21.59 -3.01
N SER A 322 5.06 -20.50 -2.24
CA SER A 322 3.90 -19.61 -2.13
C SER A 322 4.19 -18.17 -2.57
N GLY A 323 4.86 -18.01 -3.72
CA GLY A 323 5.38 -16.71 -4.19
C GLY A 323 4.35 -15.58 -4.19
N GLY A 324 3.12 -15.85 -4.63
CA GLY A 324 2.03 -14.86 -4.63
C GLY A 324 1.64 -14.37 -3.23
N LYS A 325 1.53 -15.28 -2.25
CA LYS A 325 1.22 -14.92 -0.85
C LYS A 325 2.36 -14.12 -0.23
N SER A 326 3.60 -14.57 -0.44
CA SER A 326 4.80 -13.91 0.09
C SER A 326 4.96 -12.49 -0.44
N PHE A 327 4.77 -12.30 -1.75
CA PHE A 327 4.82 -10.98 -2.38
C PHE A 327 3.73 -10.05 -1.81
N LEU A 328 2.48 -10.53 -1.74
CA LEU A 328 1.36 -9.73 -1.24
C LEU A 328 1.56 -9.34 0.24
N ALA A 329 1.96 -10.28 1.09
CA ALA A 329 2.22 -9.99 2.50
C ALA A 329 3.39 -9.02 2.69
N GLY A 330 4.45 -9.14 1.89
CA GLY A 330 5.60 -8.23 1.93
C GLY A 330 5.20 -6.81 1.55
N LEU A 331 4.42 -6.67 0.47
CA LEU A 331 3.86 -5.41 0.02
C LEU A 331 3.01 -4.77 1.13
N LEU A 332 2.06 -5.52 1.70
CA LEU A 332 1.18 -5.03 2.76
C LEU A 332 1.93 -4.65 4.05
N THR A 333 3.14 -5.19 4.27
CA THR A 333 3.96 -4.85 5.44
C THR A 333 4.62 -3.48 5.30
N GLY A 334 5.09 -3.11 4.10
CA GLY A 334 5.76 -1.83 3.85
C GLY A 334 4.82 -0.65 3.60
N VAL A 335 3.65 -0.89 3.01
CA VAL A 335 2.67 0.14 2.64
C VAL A 335 2.27 1.05 3.82
N PRO A 336 1.99 0.55 5.05
CA PRO A 336 1.69 1.42 6.18
C PRO A 336 2.80 2.43 6.46
N VAL A 337 4.07 2.02 6.45
CA VAL A 337 5.19 2.93 6.72
C VAL A 337 5.25 4.07 5.70
N LEU A 338 5.01 3.76 4.42
CA LEU A 338 4.93 4.74 3.34
C LEU A 338 3.72 5.68 3.49
N ALA A 339 2.55 5.14 3.80
CA ALA A 339 1.32 5.92 3.97
C ALA A 339 1.45 6.92 5.13
N PHE A 340 2.04 6.50 6.25
CA PHE A 340 2.26 7.36 7.41
C PHE A 340 3.34 8.41 7.19
N ALA A 341 4.24 8.27 6.19
CA ALA A 341 5.29 9.25 5.92
C ALA A 341 4.76 10.69 5.75
N LYS A 342 3.57 10.84 5.15
CA LYS A 342 2.89 12.14 4.95
C LYS A 342 2.48 12.80 6.27
N PHE A 343 2.14 12.01 7.29
CA PHE A 343 1.54 12.45 8.55
C PHE A 343 2.52 12.49 9.73
N MET A 344 3.79 12.15 9.50
CA MET A 344 4.81 12.10 10.55
C MET A 344 5.52 13.41 10.88
N PRO A 345 5.64 14.42 10.00
CA PRO A 345 6.15 15.73 10.42
C PRO A 345 5.25 16.34 11.50
N VAL A 346 5.86 17.00 12.47
CA VAL A 346 5.16 17.54 13.65
C VAL A 346 5.68 18.91 14.01
N LYS A 347 4.74 19.77 14.41
CA LYS A 347 4.99 21.11 14.96
C LYS A 347 5.29 21.02 16.45
N THR A 348 6.12 21.94 16.94
CA THR A 348 6.34 22.07 18.38
C THR A 348 5.09 22.65 19.07
N ARG A 349 5.07 22.72 20.41
CA ARG A 349 3.99 23.45 21.12
C ARG A 349 3.89 24.91 20.68
N LEU A 350 5.01 25.57 20.40
CA LEU A 350 5.02 26.94 19.87
C LEU A 350 4.46 26.97 18.45
N GLY A 351 4.83 26.00 17.60
CA GLY A 351 4.32 25.88 16.23
C GLY A 351 2.82 25.63 16.18
N ALA A 352 2.32 24.74 17.03
CA ALA A 352 0.89 24.47 17.16
C ALA A 352 0.11 25.67 17.72
N SER A 353 0.70 26.45 18.64
CA SER A 353 0.10 27.72 19.08
C SER A 353 0.04 28.74 17.94
N ALA A 354 1.14 28.94 17.23
CA ALA A 354 1.20 29.86 16.10
C ALA A 354 0.24 29.44 14.99
N TYR A 355 0.09 28.14 14.73
CA TYR A 355 -0.89 27.61 13.79
C TYR A 355 -2.33 27.97 14.20
N MET A 356 -2.70 27.85 15.49
CA MET A 356 -4.01 28.28 15.98
C MET A 356 -4.22 29.79 15.83
N ASP A 357 -3.19 30.60 16.08
CA ASP A 357 -3.24 32.05 15.89
C ASP A 357 -3.39 32.41 14.40
N ILE A 358 -2.74 31.66 13.49
CA ILE A 358 -2.91 31.78 12.02
C ILE A 358 -4.34 31.46 11.61
N LEU A 359 -4.94 30.39 12.13
CA LEU A 359 -6.34 30.07 11.87
C LEU A 359 -7.27 31.18 12.37
N GLY A 360 -6.96 31.78 13.53
CA GLY A 360 -7.68 32.92 14.06
C GLY A 360 -7.61 34.16 13.15
N PHE A 361 -6.43 34.41 12.58
CA PHE A 361 -6.21 35.49 11.63
C PHE A 361 -6.91 35.21 10.29
N GLN A 362 -6.89 33.97 9.82
CA GLN A 362 -7.62 33.55 8.63
C GLN A 362 -9.13 33.76 8.81
N GLU A 363 -9.68 33.47 9.98
CA GLU A 363 -11.09 33.68 10.27
C GLU A 363 -11.46 35.17 10.23
N PHE A 364 -10.61 36.03 10.78
CA PHE A 364 -10.78 37.48 10.69
C PHE A 364 -10.78 37.95 9.23
N MET A 365 -9.78 37.55 8.44
CA MET A 365 -9.67 37.95 7.03
C MET A 365 -10.88 37.50 6.22
N ASN A 366 -11.35 36.26 6.44
CA ASN A 366 -12.49 35.70 5.72
C ASN A 366 -13.82 36.39 6.06
N ARG A 367 -14.02 36.81 7.32
CA ARG A 367 -15.29 37.40 7.76
C ARG A 367 -15.35 38.92 7.68
N ALA A 368 -14.28 39.61 8.02
CA ALA A 368 -14.29 41.06 8.19
C ALA A 368 -13.70 41.79 6.98
N GLU A 369 -12.60 41.26 6.42
CA GLU A 369 -11.81 42.00 5.44
C GLU A 369 -12.11 41.60 3.99
N LYS A 370 -12.67 40.40 3.77
CA LYS A 370 -13.01 39.90 2.44
C LYS A 370 -13.89 40.87 1.64
N ASP A 371 -15.05 41.25 2.18
CA ASP A 371 -16.00 42.17 1.52
C ASP A 371 -15.42 43.59 1.34
N ARG A 372 -14.44 43.96 2.18
CA ARG A 372 -13.75 45.25 2.03
C ARG A 372 -12.74 45.20 0.90
N LEU A 373 -11.97 44.12 0.78
CA LEU A 373 -10.98 43.93 -0.27
C LEU A 373 -11.63 43.76 -1.64
N GLU A 374 -12.75 43.02 -1.73
CA GLU A 374 -13.52 42.89 -2.98
C GLU A 374 -13.98 44.26 -3.48
N ARG A 375 -14.50 45.12 -2.59
CA ARG A 375 -14.90 46.49 -2.93
C ARG A 375 -13.75 47.46 -3.27
N MET A 376 -12.50 47.12 -2.94
CA MET A 376 -11.34 47.93 -3.31
C MET A 376 -10.70 47.50 -4.63
N GLY A 377 -11.05 46.30 -5.12
CA GLY A 377 -10.56 45.75 -6.39
C GLY A 377 -11.42 46.11 -7.60
N ASP A 378 -12.69 46.46 -7.36
CA ASP A 378 -13.61 47.09 -8.32
C ASP A 378 -13.41 48.62 -8.34
#